data_AF-A0A222W1F8-F1
#
_entry.id   AF-A0A222W1F8-F1
#
_cell.length_a   1.000
_cell.length_b   1.000
_cell.length_c   1.000
_cell.angle_alpha   90.00
_cell.angle_beta   90.00
_cell.angle_gamma   90.00
#
_symmetry.space_group_name_H-M   'P 1'
#
loop_
_entity.id
_entity.type
_entity.pdbx_description
1 polymer ?
#
loop_
_entity_poly.entity_id
_entity_poly.type
_entity_poly.pdbx_seq_one_letter_code
_entity_poly.pdbx_strand_id
1 'polypeptide(L)'
;MFKNRRPQQPQWLSEPYRNYHSDGSGLPPDTADGLKQMALYLLDRAGRGETTENDINAAGVLIQIALLTHLQEQEKRNRVELEQRDAEFRELVTPKRPPARVRVFHNTRHSAMGFGYVDTDSFVEVYAYDEPVVEPDTSDEQIAERAFTLFNIGDDPDYGEPDHRAVEYCDRRNRPLSKGDALAIDGRFYVCAANGWTPIAMPQLTVAGQHGSTPLYGPHARA
;
A
#
# COMPACT_ATOMS: atom_id res chain seq x y z
N MET A 1 23.31 21.80 -56.28
CA MET A 1 22.27 20.75 -56.44
C MET A 1 21.67 20.45 -55.08
N PHE A 2 20.51 21.04 -54.74
CA PHE A 2 19.79 20.70 -53.51
C PHE A 2 18.76 19.61 -53.82
N LYS A 3 18.88 18.46 -53.16
CA LYS A 3 17.90 17.37 -53.26
C LYS A 3 16.68 17.78 -52.43
N ASN A 4 15.60 18.19 -53.09
CA ASN A 4 14.29 18.33 -52.46
C ASN A 4 13.83 16.96 -51.95
N ARG A 5 13.99 16.71 -50.65
CA ARG A 5 13.32 15.60 -49.97
C ARG A 5 11.83 15.92 -49.97
N ARG A 6 11.06 15.19 -50.79
CA ARG A 6 9.60 15.18 -50.64
C ARG A 6 9.29 14.66 -49.23
N PRO A 7 8.41 15.32 -48.46
CA PRO A 7 7.94 14.77 -47.20
C PRO A 7 7.32 13.40 -47.47
N GLN A 8 7.77 12.38 -46.74
CA GLN A 8 7.15 11.06 -46.79
C GLN A 8 5.70 11.23 -46.33
N GLN A 9 4.76 10.79 -47.17
CA GLN A 9 3.35 10.72 -46.78
C GLN A 9 3.25 9.81 -45.54
N PRO A 10 2.57 10.24 -44.47
CA PRO A 10 2.22 9.32 -43.40
C PRO A 10 1.44 8.15 -44.00
N GLN A 11 1.98 6.94 -43.85
CA GLN A 11 1.26 5.70 -44.15
C GLN A 11 0.18 5.54 -43.09
N TRP A 12 -0.94 6.23 -43.29
CA TRP A 12 -2.17 5.87 -42.61
C TRP A 12 -2.52 4.44 -43.05
N LEU A 13 -2.83 3.57 -42.09
CA LEU A 13 -3.50 2.29 -42.33
C LEU A 13 -4.84 2.62 -43.01
N SER A 14 -4.82 2.72 -44.34
CA SER A 14 -5.75 3.56 -45.13
C SER A 14 -6.91 2.78 -45.72
N GLU A 15 -7.18 1.56 -45.24
CA GLU A 15 -8.25 0.74 -45.80
C GLU A 15 -9.61 0.83 -45.10
N PRO A 16 -9.77 1.05 -43.77
CA PRO A 16 -11.10 0.95 -43.17
C PRO A 16 -12.03 2.12 -43.50
N TYR A 17 -11.52 3.30 -43.86
CA TYR A 17 -12.34 4.50 -44.11
C TYR A 17 -12.52 4.84 -45.59
N ARG A 18 -11.92 4.05 -46.50
CA ARG A 18 -12.03 4.25 -47.95
C ARG A 18 -13.45 4.10 -48.47
N ASN A 19 -14.29 3.39 -47.72
CA ASN A 19 -15.70 3.12 -48.01
C ASN A 19 -16.65 4.20 -47.48
N TYR A 20 -16.17 5.26 -46.81
CA TYR A 20 -16.98 6.47 -46.61
C TYR A 20 -16.79 7.34 -47.86
N HIS A 21 -17.46 6.94 -48.93
CA HIS A 21 -17.40 7.68 -50.19
C HIS A 21 -18.03 9.06 -49.97
N SER A 22 -17.54 10.07 -50.67
CA SER A 22 -18.06 11.45 -50.63
C SER A 22 -19.54 11.56 -51.06
N ASP A 23 -20.17 10.45 -51.47
CA ASP A 23 -21.59 10.32 -51.77
C ASP A 23 -22.45 9.91 -50.55
N GLY A 24 -21.84 9.67 -49.38
CA GLY A 24 -22.54 9.27 -48.15
C GLY A 24 -22.84 7.77 -48.04
N SER A 25 -22.31 6.93 -48.93
CA SER A 25 -22.36 5.47 -48.77
C SER A 25 -21.27 4.98 -47.80
N GLY A 26 -21.59 3.98 -46.95
CA GLY A 26 -20.71 3.42 -45.92
C GLY A 26 -21.30 3.53 -44.50
N LEU A 27 -21.03 2.55 -43.63
CA LEU A 27 -21.40 2.65 -42.22
C LEU A 27 -20.36 3.51 -41.47
N PRO A 28 -20.78 4.52 -40.68
CA PRO A 28 -19.83 5.32 -39.92
C PRO A 28 -19.18 4.45 -38.84
N PRO A 29 -17.94 4.77 -38.43
CA PRO A 29 -17.33 4.11 -37.29
C PRO A 29 -18.21 4.28 -36.04
N ASP A 30 -18.36 3.19 -35.29
CA ASP A 30 -19.17 3.08 -34.08
C ASP A 30 -18.36 3.29 -32.80
N THR A 31 -17.04 3.45 -32.92
CA THR A 31 -16.14 3.74 -31.79
C THR A 31 -15.69 5.21 -31.81
N ALA A 32 -15.46 5.78 -30.62
CA ALA A 32 -14.94 7.15 -30.49
C ALA A 32 -13.58 7.33 -31.18
N ASP A 33 -12.70 6.33 -31.08
CA ASP A 33 -11.41 6.33 -31.78
C ASP A 33 -11.60 6.27 -33.30
N GLY A 34 -12.57 5.49 -33.79
CA GLY A 34 -12.86 5.43 -35.21
C GLY A 34 -13.44 6.74 -35.77
N LEU A 35 -14.36 7.38 -35.03
CA LEU A 35 -14.88 8.71 -35.37
C LEU A 35 -13.78 9.77 -35.39
N LYS A 36 -12.84 9.74 -34.43
CA LYS A 36 -11.68 10.62 -34.39
C LYS A 36 -10.76 10.43 -35.61
N GLN A 37 -10.48 9.19 -36.00
CA GLN A 37 -9.66 8.89 -37.18
C GLN A 37 -10.32 9.34 -38.48
N MET A 38 -11.63 9.06 -38.64
CA MET A 38 -12.41 9.53 -39.79
C MET A 38 -12.40 11.05 -39.88
N ALA A 39 -12.51 11.72 -38.74
CA ALA A 39 -12.53 13.15 -38.69
C ALA A 39 -11.17 13.79 -39.01
N LEU A 40 -10.06 13.23 -38.51
CA LEU A 40 -8.71 13.65 -38.92
C LEU A 40 -8.48 13.45 -40.43
N TYR A 41 -9.00 12.36 -40.99
CA TYR A 41 -8.94 12.09 -42.43
C TYR A 41 -9.69 13.13 -43.27
N LEU A 42 -10.93 13.46 -42.89
CA LEU A 42 -11.72 14.50 -43.57
C LEU A 42 -11.04 15.88 -43.48
N LEU A 43 -10.37 16.17 -42.36
CA LEU A 43 -9.60 17.40 -42.17
C LEU A 43 -8.39 17.51 -43.11
N ASP A 44 -7.59 16.44 -43.21
CA ASP A 44 -6.43 16.36 -44.13
C ASP A 44 -6.87 16.55 -45.58
N ARG A 45 -8.04 16.01 -45.94
CA ARG A 45 -8.59 16.13 -47.29
C ARG A 45 -9.08 17.54 -47.61
N ALA A 46 -9.72 18.21 -46.65
CA ALA A 46 -10.11 19.61 -46.79
C ALA A 46 -8.90 20.54 -46.94
N GLY A 47 -7.84 20.33 -46.15
CA GLY A 47 -6.60 21.11 -46.23
C GLY A 47 -5.87 21.03 -47.59
N ARG A 48 -6.20 20.03 -48.43
CA ARG A 48 -5.67 19.89 -49.79
C ARG A 48 -6.47 20.66 -50.85
N GLY A 49 -7.56 21.32 -50.48
CA GLY A 49 -8.36 22.15 -51.39
C GLY A 49 -9.12 21.37 -52.45
N GLU A 50 -9.45 20.09 -52.19
CA GLU A 50 -10.04 19.21 -53.20
C GLU A 50 -11.49 19.58 -53.60
N THR A 51 -12.23 20.42 -52.84
CA THR A 51 -13.52 21.08 -53.20
C THR A 51 -13.82 22.26 -52.25
N THR A 52 -14.68 23.22 -52.63
CA THR A 52 -15.14 24.32 -51.76
C THR A 52 -16.26 23.93 -50.78
N GLU A 53 -17.01 22.86 -51.06
CA GLU A 53 -17.90 22.22 -50.08
C GLU A 53 -17.12 21.57 -48.91
N ASN A 54 -15.79 21.40 -49.04
CA ASN A 54 -14.97 20.78 -48.00
C ASN A 54 -14.74 21.64 -46.76
N ASP A 55 -14.81 22.98 -46.83
CA ASP A 55 -14.49 23.82 -45.66
C ASP A 55 -15.59 23.75 -44.59
N ILE A 56 -16.86 23.72 -45.00
CA ILE A 56 -18.01 23.55 -44.09
C ILE A 56 -18.02 22.14 -43.50
N ASN A 57 -17.73 21.13 -44.33
CA ASN A 57 -17.63 19.75 -43.87
C ASN A 57 -16.45 19.57 -42.89
N ALA A 58 -15.30 20.19 -43.15
CA ALA A 58 -14.16 20.19 -42.24
C ALA A 58 -14.47 20.87 -40.90
N ALA A 59 -15.19 21.99 -40.92
CA ALA A 59 -15.63 22.66 -39.70
C ALA A 59 -16.59 21.77 -38.89
N GLY A 60 -17.55 21.11 -39.53
CA GLY A 60 -18.45 20.15 -38.88
C GLY A 60 -17.70 18.99 -38.23
N VAL A 61 -16.68 18.49 -38.92
CA VAL A 61 -15.79 17.42 -38.45
C VAL A 61 -14.93 17.85 -37.25
N LEU A 62 -14.38 19.07 -37.26
CA LEU A 62 -13.65 19.63 -36.12
C LEU A 62 -14.52 19.75 -34.88
N ILE A 63 -15.76 20.22 -35.06
CA ILE A 63 -16.74 20.34 -33.98
C ILE A 63 -17.04 18.96 -33.39
N GLN A 64 -17.21 17.94 -34.24
CA GLN A 64 -17.43 16.57 -33.78
C GLN A 64 -16.23 15.99 -33.01
N ILE A 65 -14.99 16.20 -33.47
CA ILE A 65 -13.78 15.77 -32.73
C ILE A 65 -13.72 16.47 -31.37
N ALA A 66 -13.95 17.78 -31.35
CA ALA A 66 -13.87 18.57 -30.12
C ALA A 66 -14.93 18.10 -29.10
N LEU A 67 -16.16 17.83 -29.57
CA LEU A 67 -17.24 17.31 -28.73
C LEU A 67 -16.89 15.92 -28.17
N LEU A 68 -16.44 14.99 -29.01
CA LEU A 68 -16.07 13.64 -28.58
C LEU A 68 -14.91 13.65 -27.60
N THR A 69 -13.89 14.48 -27.86
CA THR A 69 -12.73 14.64 -26.96
C THR A 69 -13.19 15.20 -25.61
N HIS A 70 -14.07 16.21 -25.61
CA HIS A 70 -14.62 16.77 -24.38
C HIS A 70 -15.42 15.74 -23.58
N LEU A 71 -16.27 14.94 -24.23
CA LEU A 71 -17.04 13.88 -23.58
C LEU A 71 -16.13 12.79 -23.00
N GLN A 72 -15.09 12.37 -23.72
CA GLN A 72 -14.10 11.41 -23.21
C GLN A 72 -13.35 11.94 -21.98
N GLU A 73 -12.95 13.22 -22.00
CA GLU A 73 -12.34 13.85 -20.83
C GLU A 73 -13.31 13.95 -19.64
N GLN A 74 -14.58 14.25 -19.90
CA GLN A 74 -15.61 14.31 -18.87
C GLN A 74 -15.88 12.94 -18.26
N GLU A 75 -15.98 11.87 -19.06
CA GLU A 75 -16.10 10.50 -18.56
C GLU A 75 -14.89 10.09 -17.73
N LYS A 76 -13.68 10.45 -18.16
CA LYS A 76 -12.46 10.18 -17.41
C LYS A 76 -12.48 10.89 -16.05
N ARG A 77 -12.89 12.17 -16.00
CA ARG A 77 -13.04 12.91 -14.73
C ARG A 77 -14.08 12.26 -13.83
N ASN A 78 -15.26 11.94 -14.37
CA ASN A 78 -16.32 11.27 -13.62
C ASN A 78 -15.87 9.91 -13.05
N ARG A 79 -15.08 9.13 -13.81
CA ARG A 79 -14.54 7.85 -13.33
C ARG A 79 -13.59 8.04 -12.16
N VAL A 80 -12.65 9.00 -12.26
CA VAL A 80 -11.73 9.32 -11.17
C VAL A 80 -12.48 9.80 -9.93
N GLU A 81 -13.49 10.66 -10.10
CA GLU A 81 -14.34 11.12 -8.99
C GLU A 81 -15.13 9.96 -8.35
N LEU A 82 -15.65 9.03 -9.15
CA LEU A 82 -16.34 7.85 -8.63
C LEU A 82 -15.40 6.94 -7.83
N GLU A 83 -14.21 6.65 -8.37
CA GLU A 83 -13.18 5.85 -7.70
C GLU A 83 -12.74 6.50 -6.37
N GLN A 84 -12.59 7.83 -6.34
CA GLN A 84 -12.29 8.58 -5.12
C GLN A 84 -13.44 8.48 -4.10
N ARG A 85 -14.69 8.68 -4.53
CA ARG A 85 -15.86 8.55 -3.63
C ARG A 85 -16.03 7.13 -3.10
N ASP A 86 -15.77 6.12 -3.92
CA ASP A 86 -15.81 4.72 -3.49
C ASP A 86 -14.70 4.41 -2.48
N ALA A 87 -13.50 5.00 -2.65
CA ALA A 87 -12.41 4.88 -1.68
C ALA A 87 -12.74 5.58 -0.35
N GLU A 88 -13.24 6.81 -0.39
CA GLU A 88 -13.69 7.57 0.79
C GLU A 88 -14.83 6.85 1.51
N PHE A 89 -15.81 6.35 0.78
CA PHE A 89 -16.92 5.59 1.35
C PHE A 89 -16.42 4.28 1.99
N ARG A 90 -15.49 3.58 1.34
CA ARG A 90 -14.86 2.39 1.92
C ARG A 90 -14.12 2.74 3.21
N GLU A 91 -13.38 3.84 3.26
CA GLU A 91 -12.69 4.29 4.48
C GLU A 91 -13.68 4.59 5.61
N LEU A 92 -14.79 5.26 5.30
CA LEU A 92 -15.83 5.60 6.29
C LEU A 92 -16.58 4.38 6.83
N VAL A 93 -16.80 3.36 5.98
CA VAL A 93 -17.62 2.20 6.30
C VAL A 93 -16.78 1.03 6.82
N THR A 94 -15.47 1.03 6.59
CA THR A 94 -14.59 -0.01 7.12
C THR A 94 -14.53 0.11 8.65
N PRO A 95 -15.06 -0.86 9.40
CA PRO A 95 -15.05 -0.80 10.85
C PRO A 95 -13.60 -0.84 11.32
N LYS A 96 -13.12 0.27 11.91
CA LYS A 96 -11.80 0.30 12.52
C LYS A 96 -11.78 -0.71 13.67
N ARG A 97 -10.84 -1.65 13.65
CA ARG A 97 -10.62 -2.54 14.79
C ARG A 97 -10.29 -1.66 16.01
N PRO A 98 -10.84 -1.94 17.20
CA PRO A 98 -10.40 -1.25 18.40
C PRO A 98 -8.87 -1.42 18.57
N PRO A 99 -8.18 -0.45 19.19
CA PRO A 99 -6.77 -0.59 19.54
C PRO A 99 -6.51 -1.94 20.23
N ALA A 100 -5.49 -2.67 19.78
CA ALA A 100 -5.15 -3.97 20.39
C ALA A 100 -4.30 -3.73 21.64
N ARG A 101 -4.66 -4.38 22.75
CA ARG A 101 -3.87 -4.29 23.99
C ARG A 101 -2.69 -5.25 23.89
N VAL A 102 -1.47 -4.71 23.89
CA VAL A 102 -0.23 -5.48 23.85
C VAL A 102 0.45 -5.45 25.21
N ARG A 103 0.79 -6.63 25.73
CA ARG A 103 1.59 -6.81 26.96
C ARG A 103 2.83 -7.62 26.63
N VAL A 104 3.96 -7.19 27.14
CA VAL A 104 5.30 -7.74 26.85
C VAL A 104 5.82 -8.45 28.08
N PHE A 105 6.32 -9.66 27.89
CA PHE A 105 6.79 -10.51 28.97
C PHE A 105 8.18 -11.04 28.70
N HIS A 106 9.02 -10.99 29.73
CA HIS A 106 10.27 -11.73 29.73
C HIS A 106 10.11 -13.07 30.41
N ASN A 107 10.67 -14.09 29.78
CA ASN A 107 10.83 -15.39 30.43
C ASN A 107 11.92 -15.25 31.51
N THR A 108 11.58 -15.65 32.73
CA THR A 108 12.47 -15.58 33.89
C THR A 108 13.59 -16.64 33.84
N ARG A 109 13.44 -17.66 33.00
CA ARG A 109 14.42 -18.73 32.83
C ARG A 109 15.42 -18.40 31.73
N HIS A 110 16.65 -18.10 32.12
CA HIS A 110 17.72 -17.72 31.18
C HIS A 110 17.99 -18.76 30.08
N SER A 111 17.80 -20.06 30.35
CA SER A 111 18.02 -21.10 29.34
C SER A 111 17.02 -21.01 28.17
N ALA A 112 15.87 -20.35 28.36
CA ALA A 112 14.87 -20.19 27.32
C ALA A 112 15.38 -19.43 26.09
N MET A 113 16.36 -18.53 26.27
CA MET A 113 16.98 -17.79 25.16
C MET A 113 17.68 -18.72 24.15
N GLY A 114 18.29 -19.81 24.63
CA GLY A 114 18.93 -20.80 23.76
C GLY A 114 17.97 -21.89 23.30
N PHE A 115 17.22 -22.46 24.25
CA PHE A 115 16.45 -23.68 24.02
C PHE A 115 14.98 -23.42 23.66
N GLY A 116 14.49 -22.20 23.84
CA GLY A 116 13.08 -21.86 23.71
C GLY A 116 12.30 -22.07 25.00
N TYR A 117 11.02 -21.74 24.92
CA TYR A 117 10.06 -21.89 26.01
C TYR A 117 9.72 -23.35 26.31
N VAL A 118 9.46 -23.62 27.59
CA VAL A 118 8.80 -24.84 28.05
C VAL A 118 7.64 -24.49 28.98
N ASP A 119 6.60 -25.33 29.03
CA ASP A 119 5.32 -25.03 29.70
C ASP A 119 5.41 -24.68 31.19
N THR A 120 6.51 -25.07 31.85
CA THR A 120 6.78 -24.78 33.27
C THR A 120 7.50 -23.45 33.50
N ASP A 121 7.87 -22.73 32.45
CA ASP A 121 8.56 -21.45 32.57
C ASP A 121 7.63 -20.38 33.12
N SER A 122 8.20 -19.49 33.93
CA SER A 122 7.49 -18.34 34.48
C SER A 122 7.89 -17.05 33.77
N PHE A 123 6.95 -16.13 33.67
CA PHE A 123 7.09 -14.88 32.94
C PHE A 123 6.86 -13.68 33.85
N VAL A 124 7.56 -12.59 33.59
CA VAL A 124 7.34 -11.29 34.23
C VAL A 124 6.90 -10.29 33.16
N GLU A 125 5.81 -9.56 33.42
CA GLU A 125 5.40 -8.45 32.57
C GLU A 125 6.38 -7.30 32.72
N VAL A 126 6.91 -6.80 31.60
CA VAL A 126 7.90 -5.72 31.59
C VAL A 126 7.37 -4.44 30.95
N TYR A 127 6.34 -4.55 30.10
CA TYR A 127 5.76 -3.41 29.41
C TYR A 127 4.33 -3.72 28.95
N ALA A 128 3.48 -2.69 28.86
CA ALA A 128 2.14 -2.81 28.32
C ALA A 128 1.70 -1.50 27.65
N TYR A 129 1.05 -1.60 26.50
CA TYR A 129 0.58 -0.46 25.73
C TYR A 129 -0.59 -0.84 24.82
N ASP A 130 -1.25 0.17 24.25
CA ASP A 130 -2.29 -0.02 23.24
C ASP A 130 -1.70 0.29 21.86
N GLU A 131 -1.84 -0.63 20.91
CA GLU A 131 -1.42 -0.42 19.52
C GLU A 131 -2.45 0.50 18.83
N PRO A 132 -2.07 1.75 18.47
CA PRO A 132 -3.03 2.78 18.09
C PRO A 132 -3.68 2.56 16.72
N VAL A 133 -3.03 1.83 15.81
CA VAL A 133 -3.51 1.59 14.45
C VAL A 133 -3.42 0.11 14.12
N VAL A 134 -4.55 -0.58 14.23
CA VAL A 134 -4.68 -1.98 13.81
C VAL A 134 -5.70 -2.03 12.69
N GLU A 135 -5.22 -2.30 11.48
CA GLU A 135 -6.11 -2.51 10.34
C GLU A 135 -6.97 -3.76 10.59
N PRO A 136 -8.20 -3.83 10.06
CA PRO A 136 -9.12 -4.93 10.35
C PRO A 136 -8.57 -6.32 10.00
N ASP A 137 -7.69 -6.39 9.00
CA ASP A 137 -7.03 -7.61 8.52
C ASP A 137 -5.66 -7.87 9.18
N THR A 138 -5.21 -6.98 10.06
CA THR A 138 -3.93 -7.15 10.76
C THR A 138 -4.01 -8.36 11.70
N SER A 139 -3.18 -9.37 11.44
CA SER A 139 -3.09 -10.57 12.25
C SER A 139 -2.33 -10.32 13.56
N ASP A 140 -2.59 -11.14 14.58
CA ASP A 140 -1.84 -11.06 15.84
C ASP A 140 -0.33 -11.31 15.64
N GLU A 141 0.05 -12.12 14.64
CA GLU A 141 1.45 -12.32 14.25
C GLU A 141 2.08 -11.03 13.72
N GLN A 142 1.38 -10.26 12.88
CA GLN A 142 1.88 -8.95 12.42
C GLN A 142 2.01 -7.94 13.56
N ILE A 143 1.08 -7.95 14.53
CA ILE A 143 1.17 -7.12 15.74
C ILE A 143 2.40 -7.53 16.57
N ALA A 144 2.61 -8.84 16.73
CA ALA A 144 3.74 -9.38 17.48
C ALA A 144 5.09 -9.04 16.84
N GLU A 145 5.21 -9.10 15.51
CA GLU A 145 6.40 -8.67 14.77
C GLU A 145 6.69 -7.17 14.90
N ARG A 146 5.64 -6.32 14.91
CA ARG A 146 5.80 -4.88 15.16
C ARG A 146 6.31 -4.63 16.58
N ALA A 147 5.75 -5.30 17.58
CA ALA A 147 6.20 -5.21 18.96
C ALA A 147 7.66 -5.71 19.10
N PHE A 148 8.02 -6.81 18.43
CA PHE A 148 9.39 -7.32 18.42
C PHE A 148 10.38 -6.33 17.84
N THR A 149 10.04 -5.73 16.69
CA THR A 149 10.84 -4.69 16.04
C THR A 149 11.02 -3.50 16.98
N LEU A 150 9.92 -3.04 17.59
CA LEU A 150 9.90 -1.91 18.51
C LEU A 150 10.86 -2.10 19.69
N PHE A 151 10.86 -3.26 20.35
CA PHE A 151 11.67 -3.51 21.55
C PHE A 151 13.06 -4.10 21.27
N ASN A 152 13.47 -4.25 20.00
CA ASN A 152 14.82 -4.65 19.62
C ASN A 152 15.59 -3.59 18.82
N ILE A 153 14.89 -2.74 18.07
CA ILE A 153 15.48 -1.76 17.14
C ILE A 153 15.00 -0.34 17.46
N GLY A 154 13.83 -0.16 18.06
CA GLY A 154 13.07 1.09 18.04
C GLY A 154 13.71 2.30 18.75
N ASP A 155 14.83 2.15 19.44
CA ASP A 155 15.62 3.23 20.03
C ASP A 155 16.84 3.65 19.20
N ASP A 156 17.15 2.92 18.11
CA ASP A 156 18.29 3.16 17.25
C ASP A 156 18.01 4.32 16.25
N PRO A 157 18.73 5.45 16.34
CA PRO A 157 18.52 6.60 15.46
C PRO A 157 18.84 6.32 13.98
N ASP A 158 19.61 5.26 13.68
CA ASP A 158 19.91 4.88 12.29
C ASP A 158 18.66 4.33 11.57
N TYR A 159 17.60 3.97 12.32
CA TYR A 159 16.34 3.44 11.79
C TYR A 159 15.19 4.46 11.78
N GLY A 160 15.48 5.73 12.10
CA GLY A 160 14.52 6.83 12.08
C GLY A 160 14.38 7.55 13.41
N GLU A 161 13.26 8.26 13.59
CA GLU A 161 12.94 8.88 14.88
C GLU A 161 12.60 7.77 15.90
N PRO A 162 13.32 7.68 17.04
CA PRO A 162 13.07 6.67 18.04
C PRO A 162 11.64 6.70 18.56
N ASP A 163 11.01 5.53 18.65
CA ASP A 163 9.68 5.43 19.24
C ASP A 163 9.80 5.63 20.76
N HIS A 164 9.03 6.57 21.32
CA HIS A 164 9.03 6.87 22.75
C HIS A 164 8.83 5.62 23.63
N ARG A 165 8.09 4.60 23.16
CA ARG A 165 7.88 3.33 23.89
C ARG A 165 9.16 2.52 23.97
N ALA A 166 9.95 2.50 22.89
CA ALA A 166 11.24 1.81 22.86
C ALA A 166 12.25 2.53 23.77
N VAL A 167 12.29 3.86 23.72
CA VAL A 167 13.12 4.67 24.61
C VAL A 167 12.77 4.41 26.08
N GLU A 168 11.48 4.47 26.46
CA GLU A 168 11.04 4.19 27.82
C GLU A 168 11.39 2.76 28.27
N TYR A 169 11.24 1.78 27.36
CA TYR A 169 11.59 0.40 27.61
C TYR A 169 13.09 0.22 27.89
N CYS A 170 13.95 0.87 27.10
CA CYS A 170 15.40 0.87 27.27
C CYS A 170 15.86 1.64 28.52
N ASP A 171 15.23 2.78 28.83
CA ASP A 171 15.52 3.57 30.03
C ASP A 171 15.25 2.79 31.33
N ARG A 172 14.27 1.87 31.30
CA ARG A 172 13.98 0.92 32.38
C ARG A 172 15.01 -0.22 32.48
N ARG A 173 16.05 -0.23 31.64
CA ARG A 173 17.09 -1.25 31.52
C ARG A 173 16.54 -2.65 31.22
N ASN A 174 15.40 -2.73 30.54
CA ASN A 174 14.93 -4.01 30.02
C ASN A 174 15.88 -4.50 28.94
N ARG A 175 16.00 -5.82 28.79
CA ARG A 175 16.79 -6.40 27.71
C ARG A 175 15.97 -6.47 26.41
N PRO A 176 16.61 -6.57 25.25
CA PRO A 176 15.89 -6.83 24.00
C PRO A 176 15.09 -8.14 24.07
N LEU A 177 14.02 -8.23 23.29
CA LEU A 177 13.21 -9.44 23.20
C LEU A 177 13.99 -10.55 22.49
N SER A 178 13.79 -11.77 22.96
CA SER A 178 14.54 -12.92 22.48
C SER A 178 13.66 -14.17 22.43
N LYS A 179 14.19 -15.21 21.80
CA LYS A 179 13.57 -16.53 21.79
C LYS A 179 13.16 -16.95 23.20
N GLY A 180 11.92 -17.41 23.34
CA GLY A 180 11.34 -17.84 24.62
C GLY A 180 10.62 -16.74 25.41
N ASP A 181 10.76 -15.46 25.03
CA ASP A 181 9.92 -14.38 25.55
C ASP A 181 8.52 -14.42 24.97
N ALA A 182 7.56 -13.76 25.63
CA ALA A 182 6.17 -13.82 25.23
C ALA A 182 5.53 -12.44 25.10
N LEU A 183 4.48 -12.39 24.29
CA LEU A 183 3.56 -11.28 24.17
C LEU A 183 2.14 -11.76 24.49
N ALA A 184 1.31 -10.88 25.03
CA ALA A 184 -0.14 -11.08 25.04
C ALA A 184 -0.82 -9.98 24.23
N ILE A 185 -1.66 -10.38 23.29
CA ILE A 185 -2.45 -9.50 22.41
C ILE A 185 -3.93 -9.75 22.72
N ASP A 186 -4.62 -8.76 23.27
CA ASP A 186 -6.01 -8.89 23.73
C ASP A 186 -6.24 -10.12 24.65
N GLY A 187 -5.23 -10.48 25.44
CA GLY A 187 -5.25 -11.63 26.35
C GLY A 187 -4.88 -12.98 25.73
N ARG A 188 -4.62 -13.05 24.42
CA ARG A 188 -4.08 -14.24 23.73
C ARG A 188 -2.56 -14.22 23.79
N PHE A 189 -1.95 -15.33 24.23
CA PHE A 189 -0.51 -15.39 24.48
C PHE A 189 0.26 -16.04 23.32
N TYR A 190 1.40 -15.45 22.98
CA TYR A 190 2.28 -15.88 21.92
C TYR A 190 3.72 -15.86 22.42
N VAL A 191 4.49 -16.90 22.13
CA VAL A 191 5.91 -16.98 22.48
C VAL A 191 6.77 -16.78 21.23
N CYS A 192 7.86 -16.04 21.37
CA CYS A 192 8.86 -15.86 20.34
C CYS A 192 9.58 -17.20 20.11
N ALA A 193 9.30 -17.83 18.98
CA ALA A 193 9.94 -19.06 18.54
C ALA A 193 11.17 -18.73 17.67
N ALA A 194 11.87 -19.76 17.17
CA ALA A 194 12.97 -19.54 16.25
C ALA A 194 12.51 -18.90 14.92
N ASN A 195 11.29 -19.23 14.49
CA ASN A 195 10.66 -18.72 13.26
C ASN A 195 9.26 -18.20 13.61
N GLY A 196 9.15 -16.93 13.97
CA GLY A 196 7.88 -16.27 14.26
C GLY A 196 7.30 -16.57 15.64
N TRP A 197 5.97 -16.60 15.72
CA TRP A 197 5.21 -16.62 16.97
C TRP A 197 4.39 -17.89 17.14
N THR A 198 4.60 -18.58 18.26
CA THR A 198 3.83 -19.78 18.60
C THR A 198 2.76 -19.44 19.63
N PRO A 199 1.47 -19.72 19.38
CA PRO A 199 0.43 -19.50 20.38
C PRO A 199 0.61 -20.46 21.56
N ILE A 200 0.44 -19.95 22.77
CA ILE A 200 0.55 -20.72 24.01
C ILE A 200 -0.68 -20.47 24.90
N ALA A 201 -0.94 -21.39 25.84
CA ALA A 201 -1.88 -21.11 26.93
C ALA A 201 -1.34 -19.99 27.82
N MET A 202 -2.21 -19.40 28.65
CA MET A 202 -1.78 -18.42 29.64
C MET A 202 -0.65 -19.02 30.51
N PRO A 203 0.56 -18.44 30.48
CA PRO A 203 1.69 -19.01 31.19
C PRO A 203 1.66 -18.64 32.67
N GLN A 204 2.54 -19.24 33.46
CA GLN A 204 2.71 -18.85 34.85
C GLN A 204 3.28 -17.43 34.92
N LEU A 205 2.50 -16.49 35.46
CA LEU A 205 2.92 -15.12 35.66
C LEU A 205 3.51 -14.93 37.06
N THR A 206 4.73 -14.42 37.12
CA THR A 206 5.41 -14.04 38.36
C THR A 206 5.26 -12.55 38.57
N VAL A 207 4.63 -12.17 39.68
CA VAL A 207 4.60 -10.78 40.14
C VAL A 207 5.89 -10.52 40.93
N ALA A 208 6.99 -10.24 40.24
CA ALA A 208 8.20 -9.79 40.93
C ALA A 208 7.98 -8.34 41.38
N GLY A 209 8.17 -8.05 42.68
CA GLY A 209 8.00 -6.70 43.26
C GLY A 209 9.04 -5.66 42.84
N GLN A 210 9.80 -5.90 41.77
CA GLN A 210 10.78 -4.96 41.22
C GLN A 210 10.40 -4.59 39.79
N HIS A 211 10.14 -3.29 39.58
CA HIS A 211 9.99 -2.71 38.25
C HIS A 211 11.29 -2.84 37.47
N GLY A 212 11.19 -3.34 36.24
CA GLY A 212 12.34 -3.68 35.41
C GLY A 212 12.90 -5.03 35.82
N SER A 213 12.89 -6.00 34.91
CA SER A 213 13.81 -7.12 35.06
C SER A 213 15.20 -6.54 34.84
N THR A 214 15.83 -6.05 35.91
CA THR A 214 17.26 -5.76 35.83
C THR A 214 17.88 -7.07 35.33
N PRO A 215 18.60 -7.08 34.19
CA PRO A 215 19.30 -8.27 33.77
C PRO A 215 20.16 -8.71 34.96
N LEU A 216 19.88 -9.90 35.49
CA LEU A 216 20.74 -10.59 36.44
C LEU A 216 22.01 -10.95 35.67
N TYR A 217 22.86 -9.95 35.41
CA TYR A 217 24.24 -10.19 35.02
C TYR A 217 24.88 -10.92 36.21
N GLY A 218 25.17 -12.20 36.00
CA GLY A 218 25.91 -13.03 36.95
C GLY A 218 27.30 -12.45 37.27
N PRO A 219 28.01 -13.04 38.24
CA PRO A 219 29.13 -12.44 39.00
C PRO A 219 30.45 -12.20 38.23
N HIS A 220 30.42 -12.00 36.91
CA HIS A 220 31.62 -11.81 36.08
C HIS A 220 31.64 -10.54 35.21
N ALA A 221 30.65 -9.64 35.31
CA ALA A 221 30.80 -8.29 34.74
C ALA A 221 31.66 -7.44 35.68
N ARG A 222 32.97 -7.37 35.42
CA ARG A 222 33.95 -6.58 36.19
C ARG A 222 34.11 -5.16 35.64
N ALA A 223 34.12 -4.23 36.61
CA ALA A 223 34.65 -2.86 36.67
C ALA A 223 33.97 -1.78 35.81
#